data_AF-A0A432GGM1-F1
#
_entry.id   AF-A0A432GGM1-F1
#
_cell.length_a   1.000
_cell.length_b   1.000
_cell.length_c   1.000
_cell.angle_alpha   90.00
_cell.angle_beta   90.00
_cell.angle_gamma   90.00
#
_symmetry.space_group_name_H-M   'P 1'
#
loop_
_entity.id
_entity.type
_entity.pdbx_description
1 polymer ?
#
loop_
_entity_poly.entity_id
_entity_poly.type
_entity_poly.pdbx_seq_one_letter_code
_entity_poly.pdbx_strand_id
1 'polypeptide(L)' 'MATYECSKCGMSVNATCAKCDAPLENDMLTIDDGTQVQISKCPNKHGKIKSPLCCGQDMTCTV' A
#
# COMPACT_ATOMS: atom_id res chain seq x y z
N MET A 1 5.80 -7.15 -9.25
CA MET A 1 4.63 -6.28 -9.52
C MET A 1 4.71 -5.13 -8.54
N ALA A 2 4.52 -3.89 -8.99
CA ALA A 2 4.50 -2.73 -8.10
C ALA A 2 3.38 -2.89 -7.06
N THR A 3 3.65 -2.61 -5.78
CA THR A 3 2.58 -2.56 -4.77
C THR A 3 1.71 -1.32 -4.94
N TYR A 4 2.26 -0.24 -5.52
CA TYR A 4 1.52 0.97 -5.85
C TYR A 4 2.06 1.67 -7.09
N GLU A 5 1.19 2.33 -7.83
CA GLU A 5 1.50 3.13 -9.01
C GLU A 5 0.78 4.49 -8.96
N CYS A 6 1.48 5.56 -9.33
CA CYS A 6 0.90 6.90 -9.43
C CYS A 6 0.43 7.15 -10.86
N SER A 7 -0.88 7.27 -11.06
CA SER A 7 -1.48 7.51 -12.38
C SER A 7 -1.09 8.85 -13.02
N LYS A 8 -0.57 9.82 -12.25
CA LYS A 8 -0.17 11.14 -12.76
C LYS A 8 1.24 11.16 -13.37
N CYS A 9 2.20 10.53 -12.70
CA CYS A 9 3.62 10.60 -13.09
C CYS A 9 4.23 9.25 -13.47
N GLY A 10 3.46 8.15 -13.36
CA GLY A 10 3.93 6.79 -13.64
C GLY A 10 4.89 6.21 -12.60
N MET A 11 5.13 6.91 -11.49
CA MET A 11 5.99 6.42 -10.42
C MET A 11 5.39 5.16 -9.82
N SER A 12 6.17 4.09 -9.79
CA SER A 12 5.80 2.80 -9.20
C SER A 12 6.70 2.51 -7.99
N VAL A 13 6.12 1.95 -6.93
CA VAL A 13 6.86 1.60 -5.72
C VAL A 13 6.60 0.15 -5.31
N ASN A 14 7.64 -0.49 -4.79
CA ASN A 14 7.58 -1.77 -4.12
C ASN A 14 7.88 -1.56 -2.64
N ALA A 15 7.11 -2.21 -1.75
CA ALA A 15 7.29 -2.09 -0.31
C ALA A 15 7.58 -3.44 0.33
N THR A 16 8.61 -3.50 1.17
CA THR A 16 9.01 -4.67 1.96
C THR A 16 8.99 -4.31 3.45
N CYS A 17 8.71 -5.30 4.30
CA CYS A 17 8.78 -5.11 5.74
C CYS A 17 10.24 -5.15 6.19
N ALA A 18 10.80 -4.03 6.66
CA ALA A 18 12.19 -3.97 7.12
C ALA A 18 12.52 -4.86 8.34
N LYS A 19 11.51 -5.44 9.01
CA LYS A 19 11.72 -6.36 10.14
C LYS A 19 11.96 -7.80 9.72
N CYS A 20 11.41 -8.22 8.59
CA CYS A 20 11.47 -9.63 8.14
C CYS A 20 11.72 -9.78 6.65
N ASP A 21 12.05 -8.69 5.97
CA ASP A 21 12.35 -8.56 4.53
C ASP A 21 11.28 -9.08 3.56
N ALA A 22 10.15 -9.57 4.08
CA ALA A 22 9.03 -10.05 3.30
C ALA A 22 8.35 -8.90 2.53
N PRO A 23 7.95 -9.12 1.26
CA PRO A 23 7.14 -8.17 0.51
C PRO A 23 5.82 -7.92 1.24
N LEU A 24 5.39 -6.67 1.29
CA LEU A 24 4.08 -6.35 1.83
C LEU A 24 2.99 -6.74 0.84
N GLU A 25 1.90 -7.28 1.35
CA GLU A 25 0.74 -7.69 0.55
C GLU A 25 -0.28 -6.56 0.50
N ASN A 26 -0.94 -6.38 -0.65
CA ASN A 26 -2.02 -5.43 -0.77
C ASN A 26 -3.27 -5.90 -0.01
N ASP A 27 -3.94 -4.99 0.68
CA ASP A 27 -5.19 -5.26 1.37
C ASP A 27 -6.07 -4.00 1.44
N MET A 28 -7.34 -4.16 1.78
CA MET A 28 -8.30 -3.07 1.99
C MET A 28 -8.74 -3.06 3.45
N LEU A 29 -8.63 -1.91 4.10
CA LEU A 29 -9.08 -1.72 5.47
C LEU A 29 -10.35 -0.88 5.49
N THR A 30 -11.44 -1.47 5.97
CA THR A 30 -12.64 -0.71 6.34
C THR A 30 -12.39 0.01 7.66
N ILE A 31 -12.51 1.33 7.65
CA ILE A 31 -12.47 2.17 8.84
C ILE A 31 -13.88 2.29 9.42
N ASP A 32 -14.01 2.67 10.68
CA ASP A 32 -15.28 2.78 11.43
C ASP A 32 -16.38 3.59 10.71
N ASP A 33 -15.97 4.55 9.87
CA ASP A 33 -16.88 5.36 9.02
C ASP A 33 -17.40 4.62 7.77
N GLY A 34 -17.11 3.32 7.64
CA GLY A 34 -17.45 2.50 6.48
C GLY A 34 -16.57 2.73 5.25
N THR A 35 -15.67 3.71 5.28
CA THR A 35 -14.73 4.00 4.20
C THR A 35 -13.68 2.90 4.08
N GLN A 36 -13.43 2.42 2.87
CA GLN A 36 -12.33 1.49 2.60
C GLN A 36 -11.09 2.25 2.17
N VAL A 37 -9.97 1.97 2.83
CA VAL A 37 -8.66 2.51 2.46
C VAL A 37 -7.73 1.39 2.04
N GLN A 38 -6.99 1.62 0.97
CA GLN A 38 -5.98 0.68 0.52
C GLN A 38 -4.76 0.72 1.45
N ILE A 39 -4.30 -0.47 1.84
CA ILE A 39 -3.17 -0.66 2.74
C ILE A 39 -2.23 -1.74 2.20
N SER A 40 -1.01 -1.73 2.71
CA SER A 40 -0.05 -2.81 2.56
C SER A 40 0.17 -3.47 3.92
N LYS A 41 -0.15 -4.75 4.04
CA LYS A 41 0.03 -5.53 5.28
C LYS A 41 1.27 -6.40 5.21
N CYS A 42 1.95 -6.54 6.34
CA CYS A 42 3.00 -7.53 6.47
C CYS A 42 2.36 -8.93 6.64
N PRO A 43 2.75 -9.94 5.85
CA PRO A 43 2.22 -11.30 6.00
C PRO A 43 2.52 -11.91 7.38
N ASN A 44 3.61 -11.46 8.01
CA ASN A 44 4.03 -11.87 9.36
C ASN A 44 3.38 -11.06 10.49
N LYS A 45 2.33 -10.28 10.20
CA LYS A 45 1.55 -9.51 11.20
C LYS A 45 2.36 -8.49 12.00
N HIS A 46 3.49 -8.01 11.48
CA HIS A 46 4.28 -6.94 12.11
C HIS A 46 3.61 -5.56 12.04
N GLY A 47 2.69 -5.36 11.10
CA GLY A 47 2.01 -4.11 10.91
C GLY A 47 1.41 -3.96 9.51
N LYS A 48 0.83 -2.79 9.28
CA LYS A 48 0.23 -2.36 8.02
C LYS A 48 0.53 -0.88 7.80
N ILE A 49 0.69 -0.48 6.54
CA ILE A 49 0.90 0.91 6.14
C ILE A 49 -0.23 1.34 5.20
N LYS A 50 -0.67 2.60 5.29
CA LYS A 50 -1.54 3.20 4.27
C LYS A 50 -0.76 3.42 2.97
N SER A 51 -1.45 3.42 1.84
CA SER A 51 -0.83 3.77 0.56
C SER A 51 -0.05 5.10 0.65
N PRO A 52 1.13 5.18 0.00
CA PRO A 52 1.91 6.42 -0.01
C PRO A 52 1.23 7.48 -0.87
N LEU A 53 1.49 8.75 -0.55
CA LEU A 53 1.03 9.89 -1.36
C LEU A 53 2.06 10.27 -2.41
N CYS A 54 1.62 10.40 -3.67
CA CYS A 54 2.42 10.92 -4.77
C CYS A 54 1.58 11.90 -5.61
N CYS A 55 2.14 13.04 -6.03
CA CYS A 55 1.42 14.09 -6.76
C CYS A 55 0.13 14.59 -6.07
N GLY A 56 0.13 14.59 -4.72
CA GLY A 56 -1.00 15.06 -3.90
C GLY A 56 -2.18 14.08 -3.83
N GLN A 57 -2.00 12.83 -4.27
CA GLN A 57 -3.03 11.79 -4.20
C GLN A 57 -2.43 10.50 -3.63
N ASP A 58 -3.27 9.72 -2.93
CA ASP A 58 -2.91 8.36 -2.55
C ASP A 58 -2.62 7.54 -3.82
N MET A 59 -1.51 6.83 -3.82
CA MET A 59 -1.20 5.88 -4.89
C MET A 59 -2.13 4.67 -4.77
N THR A 60 -2.50 4.10 -5.90
CA THR A 60 -3.36 2.91 -5.95
C THR A 60 -2.56 1.72 -6.45
N CYS A 61 -2.92 0.51 -6.02
CA CYS A 61 -2.33 -0.70 -6.62
C CYS A 61 -2.92 -0.95 -8.01
N THR A 62 -2.05 -1.15 -8.99
CA THR A 62 -2.38 -1.75 -10.28
C THR A 62 -2.40 -3.26 -10.10
N VAL A 63 -3.59 -3.84 -9.90
CA VAL A 63 -3.79 -5.29 -9.76
C VAL A 63 -3.75 -5.98 -11.12
#